data_AF-A0A2T0MP00-F1
#
_entry.id   AF-A0A2T0MP00-F1
#
_cell.length_a   1.000
_cell.length_b   1.000
_cell.length_c   1.000
_cell.angle_alpha   90.00
_cell.angle_beta   90.00
_cell.angle_gamma   90.00
#
_symmetry.space_group_name_H-M   'P 1'
#
loop_
_entity.id
_entity.type
_entity.pdbx_description
1 polymer ?
#
loop_
_entity_poly.entity_id
_entity_poly.type
_entity_poly.pdbx_seq_one_letter_code
_entity_poly.pdbx_strand_id
1 'polypeptide(L)'
;MDPVAAARALVEEMFPGALYAFVGGSVLTERRTSTSDLDIVVVLDGLDRPYRESLRWHGWPVELFAHSETSLAAYIERGFESRQPTLARICAEGAVLTDRTGGRASDLQGVLGERVSAGPGGQTPGQADRARYVLSDLLDDLAGASDPGELAFIGWEVVQATARAALSVGGRWHGSGKWLLRELRAHDPVLADALLSACDDPVRLTAVATDVLERAGGRLWEGYRSQGDPFHQGLRHVAAGELSGETAQSSGMRRLAAVSGPTTGSSRLWMGQTHVAPSTRSSDHHHGASETAIYVVSGRPSFVFLEDDEEVRIEAGPGDYVFVPPYVPHREENPDPEREAVVVISRSTQEAIVINLPDLRQR
;
A
#
# COMPACT_ATOMS: atom_id res chain seq x y z
N MET A 1 -29.61 5.41 -17.73
CA MET A 1 -29.68 4.77 -16.40
C MET A 1 -28.85 5.61 -15.43
N ASP A 2 -29.34 5.80 -14.22
CA ASP A 2 -28.57 6.44 -13.13
C ASP A 2 -27.33 5.57 -12.80
N PRO A 3 -26.12 6.14 -12.64
CA PRO A 3 -24.90 5.36 -12.41
C PRO A 3 -24.90 4.61 -11.08
N VAL A 4 -25.47 5.19 -10.02
CA VAL A 4 -25.56 4.52 -8.72
C VAL A 4 -26.52 3.34 -8.80
N ALA A 5 -27.68 3.51 -9.45
CA ALA A 5 -28.61 2.43 -9.69
C ALA A 5 -28.00 1.31 -10.56
N ALA A 6 -27.23 1.66 -11.60
CA ALA A 6 -26.53 0.70 -12.44
C ALA A 6 -25.47 -0.10 -11.65
N ALA A 7 -24.62 0.60 -10.89
CA ALA A 7 -23.60 -0.03 -10.06
C ALA A 7 -24.22 -0.92 -8.97
N ARG A 8 -25.33 -0.50 -8.37
CA ARG A 8 -26.07 -1.29 -7.37
C ARG A 8 -26.60 -2.58 -7.96
N ALA A 9 -27.27 -2.50 -9.12
CA ALA A 9 -27.81 -3.68 -9.80
C ALA A 9 -26.70 -4.65 -10.22
N LEU A 10 -25.54 -4.14 -10.68
CA LEU A 10 -24.36 -4.98 -10.95
C LEU A 10 -23.89 -5.70 -9.68
N VAL A 11 -23.73 -4.99 -8.57
CA VAL A 11 -23.28 -5.58 -7.29
C VAL A 11 -24.28 -6.61 -6.78
N GLU A 12 -25.59 -6.34 -6.90
CA GLU A 12 -26.64 -7.30 -6.51
C GLU A 12 -26.61 -8.58 -7.37
N GLU A 13 -26.33 -8.46 -8.68
CA GLU A 13 -26.26 -9.60 -9.60
C GLU A 13 -24.96 -10.40 -9.44
N MET A 14 -23.81 -9.74 -9.44
CA MET A 14 -22.50 -10.38 -9.44
C MET A 14 -22.02 -10.75 -8.03
N PHE A 15 -22.40 -9.97 -7.02
CA PHE A 15 -21.92 -10.11 -5.65
C PHE A 15 -23.07 -10.10 -4.64
N PRO A 16 -24.05 -11.01 -4.76
CA PRO A 16 -25.21 -11.07 -3.88
C PRO A 16 -24.86 -11.36 -2.42
N GLY A 17 -23.61 -11.67 -2.10
CA GLY A 17 -23.08 -11.87 -0.75
C GLY A 17 -22.19 -10.74 -0.23
N ALA A 18 -22.02 -9.62 -0.96
CA ALA A 18 -21.10 -8.56 -0.56
C ALA A 18 -21.43 -8.00 0.84
N LEU A 19 -20.38 -7.89 1.68
CA LEU A 19 -20.45 -7.26 2.99
C LEU A 19 -20.84 -5.80 2.84
N TYR A 20 -20.12 -5.08 1.98
CA TYR A 20 -20.46 -3.72 1.56
C TYR A 20 -19.79 -3.40 0.22
N ALA A 21 -20.31 -2.38 -0.47
CA ALA A 21 -19.70 -1.91 -1.71
C ALA A 21 -19.91 -0.41 -1.91
N PHE A 22 -18.99 0.21 -2.64
CA PHE A 22 -19.00 1.62 -3.00
C PHE A 22 -18.92 1.74 -4.52
N VAL A 23 -19.59 2.75 -5.08
CA VAL A 23 -19.24 3.28 -6.40
C VAL A 23 -18.67 4.67 -6.21
N GLY A 24 -17.55 4.96 -6.86
CA GLY A 24 -16.91 6.26 -6.86
C GLY A 24 -16.57 6.73 -8.26
N GLY A 25 -15.57 7.61 -8.32
CA GLY A 25 -15.02 8.05 -9.59
C GLY A 25 -15.77 9.20 -10.25
N SER A 26 -15.35 9.53 -11.47
CA SER A 26 -15.84 10.71 -12.19
C SER A 26 -17.35 10.67 -12.48
N VAL A 27 -17.95 9.49 -12.49
CA VAL A 27 -19.36 9.25 -12.82
C VAL A 27 -20.32 9.89 -11.81
N LEU A 28 -19.88 10.11 -10.57
CA LEU A 28 -20.67 10.75 -9.51
C LEU A 28 -20.52 12.27 -9.45
N THR A 29 -19.70 12.84 -10.34
CA THR A 29 -19.36 14.27 -10.31
C THR A 29 -19.94 15.00 -11.52
N GLU A 30 -19.92 16.33 -11.48
CA GLU A 30 -20.21 17.19 -12.65
C GLU A 30 -19.30 16.92 -13.86
N ARG A 31 -18.18 16.21 -13.66
CA ARG A 31 -17.17 15.89 -14.68
C ARG A 31 -17.43 14.57 -15.40
N ARG A 32 -18.59 13.95 -15.20
CA ARG A 32 -19.01 12.74 -15.88
C ARG A 32 -19.01 12.94 -17.39
N THR A 33 -18.51 11.95 -18.11
CA THR A 33 -18.48 11.90 -19.59
C THR A 33 -19.12 10.62 -20.10
N SER A 34 -19.32 10.51 -21.41
CA SER A 34 -19.78 9.26 -22.05
C SER A 34 -18.78 8.10 -21.93
N THR A 35 -17.52 8.40 -21.61
CA THR A 35 -16.46 7.41 -21.38
C THR A 35 -16.15 7.21 -19.89
N SER A 36 -16.94 7.80 -19.00
CA SER A 36 -16.77 7.57 -17.56
C SER A 36 -17.20 6.15 -17.21
N ASP A 37 -16.32 5.47 -16.50
CA ASP A 37 -16.48 4.16 -15.90
C ASP A 37 -17.14 4.23 -14.52
N LEU A 38 -17.69 3.08 -14.11
CA LEU A 38 -18.10 2.82 -12.75
C LEU A 38 -16.89 2.24 -11.99
N ASP A 39 -16.25 3.05 -11.14
CA ASP A 39 -15.23 2.58 -10.21
C ASP A 39 -15.92 1.95 -9.00
N ILE A 40 -15.98 0.62 -8.95
CA ILE A 40 -16.72 -0.11 -7.91
C ILE A 40 -15.74 -0.84 -6.98
N VAL A 41 -15.76 -0.51 -5.70
CA VAL A 41 -15.08 -1.30 -4.65
C VAL A 41 -16.10 -2.23 -4.03
N VAL A 42 -15.87 -3.54 -4.09
CA VAL A 42 -16.72 -4.54 -3.46
C VAL A 42 -15.94 -5.27 -2.37
N VAL A 43 -16.53 -5.36 -1.19
CA VAL A 43 -15.96 -6.07 -0.05
C VAL A 43 -16.73 -7.35 0.20
N LEU A 44 -16.02 -8.47 0.16
CA LEU A 44 -16.55 -9.82 0.24
C LEU A 44 -16.00 -10.52 1.49
N ASP A 45 -16.85 -11.33 2.13
CA ASP A 45 -16.43 -12.25 3.18
C ASP A 45 -15.76 -13.47 2.53
N GLY A 46 -14.58 -13.84 3.01
CA GLY A 46 -13.84 -15.03 2.59
C GLY A 46 -13.19 -14.93 1.21
N LEU A 47 -12.91 -13.73 0.71
CA LEU A 47 -12.20 -13.60 -0.57
C LEU A 47 -10.72 -13.97 -0.42
N ASP A 48 -10.33 -15.13 -0.97
CA ASP A 48 -8.95 -15.64 -0.94
C ASP A 48 -7.94 -14.67 -1.57
N ARG A 49 -8.26 -14.12 -2.75
CA ARG A 49 -7.36 -13.23 -3.50
C ARG A 49 -8.06 -11.95 -3.93
N PRO A 50 -7.57 -10.77 -3.52
CA PRO A 50 -8.09 -9.52 -4.06
C PRO A 50 -7.75 -9.43 -5.55
N TYR A 51 -8.67 -8.87 -6.33
CA TYR A 51 -8.46 -8.70 -7.77
C TYR A 51 -9.06 -7.41 -8.26
N ARG A 52 -8.53 -6.96 -9.40
CA ARG A 52 -9.11 -5.89 -10.21
C ARG A 52 -9.58 -6.47 -11.53
N GLU A 53 -10.77 -6.10 -11.94
CA GLU A 53 -11.35 -6.53 -13.21
C GLU A 53 -11.94 -5.35 -13.97
N SER A 54 -11.63 -5.26 -15.26
CA SER A 54 -12.25 -4.31 -16.18
C SER A 54 -13.29 -5.06 -17.03
N LEU A 55 -14.55 -4.67 -16.93
CA LEU A 55 -15.64 -5.34 -17.65
C LEU A 55 -16.66 -4.37 -18.23
N ARG A 56 -17.55 -4.90 -19.09
CA ARG A 56 -18.71 -4.16 -19.60
C ARG A 56 -20.00 -4.78 -19.09
N TRP A 57 -20.80 -4.01 -18.37
CA TRP A 57 -22.09 -4.45 -17.84
C TRP A 57 -23.22 -3.56 -18.35
N HIS A 58 -24.15 -4.13 -19.12
CA HIS A 58 -25.23 -3.41 -19.81
C HIS A 58 -24.77 -2.10 -20.50
N GLY A 59 -23.60 -2.14 -21.13
CA GLY A 59 -23.02 -1.01 -21.86
C GLY A 59 -22.15 -0.06 -21.03
N TRP A 60 -22.16 -0.18 -19.70
CA TRP A 60 -21.26 0.57 -18.82
C TRP A 60 -19.86 -0.04 -18.79
N PRO A 61 -18.79 0.74 -19.00
CA PRO A 61 -17.46 0.32 -18.58
C PRO A 61 -17.39 0.33 -17.04
N VAL A 62 -16.82 -0.72 -16.46
CA VAL A 62 -16.72 -0.93 -15.02
C VAL A 62 -15.29 -1.29 -14.69
N GLU A 63 -14.73 -0.59 -13.70
CA GLU A 63 -13.48 -0.94 -13.04
C GLU A 63 -13.85 -1.46 -11.65
N LEU A 64 -13.77 -2.78 -11.49
CA LEU A 64 -14.12 -3.47 -10.26
C LEU A 64 -12.87 -3.74 -9.43
N PHE A 65 -12.94 -3.45 -8.14
CA PHE A 65 -11.92 -3.74 -7.14
C PHE A 65 -12.54 -4.64 -6.06
N ALA A 66 -12.27 -5.94 -6.13
CA ALA A 66 -12.79 -6.93 -5.20
C ALA A 66 -11.77 -7.22 -4.10
N HIS A 67 -12.20 -7.09 -2.85
CA HIS A 67 -11.35 -7.18 -1.67
C HIS A 67 -12.05 -7.91 -0.51
N SER A 68 -11.29 -8.58 0.35
CA SER A 68 -11.67 -8.76 1.77
C SER A 68 -11.38 -7.48 2.57
N GLU A 69 -11.94 -7.34 3.78
CA GLU A 69 -11.67 -6.17 4.65
C GLU A 69 -10.16 -5.98 4.87
N THR A 70 -9.46 -7.08 5.12
CA THR A 70 -8.01 -7.12 5.34
C THR A 70 -7.22 -6.64 4.11
N SER A 71 -7.58 -7.14 2.93
CA SER A 71 -6.87 -6.75 1.70
C SER A 71 -7.16 -5.30 1.31
N LEU A 72 -8.37 -4.80 1.52
CA LEU A 72 -8.72 -3.40 1.24
C LEU A 72 -7.90 -2.45 2.11
N ALA A 73 -7.80 -2.73 3.42
CA ALA A 73 -7.02 -1.93 4.35
C ALA A 73 -5.54 -1.83 3.90
N ALA A 74 -4.93 -2.96 3.54
CA ALA A 74 -3.53 -2.98 3.07
C ALA A 74 -3.31 -2.13 1.80
N TYR A 75 -4.23 -2.17 0.84
CA TYR A 75 -4.10 -1.38 -0.39
C TYR A 75 -4.38 0.11 -0.16
N ILE A 76 -5.24 0.45 0.79
CA ILE A 76 -5.46 1.84 1.22
C ILE A 76 -4.19 2.43 1.84
N GLU A 77 -3.53 1.71 2.76
CA GLU A 77 -2.28 2.17 3.37
C GLU A 77 -1.18 2.40 2.33
N ARG A 78 -1.01 1.47 1.39
CA ARG A 78 -0.07 1.64 0.26
C ARG A 78 -0.39 2.89 -0.57
N GLY A 79 -1.67 3.20 -0.76
CA GLY A 79 -2.12 4.42 -1.44
C GLY A 79 -1.70 5.69 -0.69
N PHE A 80 -1.80 5.69 0.64
CA PHE A 80 -1.33 6.80 1.47
C PHE A 80 0.20 6.96 1.44
N GLU A 81 0.95 5.86 1.58
CA GLU A 81 2.42 5.86 1.53
C GLU A 81 2.96 6.40 0.19
N SER A 82 2.31 6.01 -0.91
CA SER A 82 2.64 6.48 -2.27
C SER A 82 2.04 7.85 -2.61
N ARG A 83 1.38 8.50 -1.65
CA ARG A 83 0.69 9.80 -1.79
C ARG A 83 -0.36 9.85 -2.91
N GLN A 84 -0.94 8.69 -3.26
CA GLN A 84 -1.96 8.52 -4.30
C GLN A 84 -3.14 7.69 -3.76
N PRO A 85 -4.00 8.26 -2.91
CA PRO A 85 -5.01 7.52 -2.14
C PRO A 85 -6.28 7.20 -2.96
N THR A 86 -6.14 6.56 -4.12
CA THR A 86 -7.25 6.34 -5.08
C THR A 86 -8.40 5.51 -4.48
N LEU A 87 -8.12 4.32 -3.93
CA LEU A 87 -9.14 3.48 -3.31
C LEU A 87 -9.77 4.15 -2.09
N ALA A 88 -8.95 4.85 -1.29
CA ALA A 88 -9.45 5.59 -0.13
C ALA A 88 -10.45 6.68 -0.54
N ARG A 89 -10.20 7.40 -1.64
CA ARG A 89 -11.13 8.39 -2.20
C ARG A 89 -12.41 7.76 -2.72
N ILE A 90 -12.31 6.64 -3.46
CA ILE A 90 -13.50 5.92 -3.94
C ILE A 90 -14.40 5.53 -2.77
N CYS A 91 -13.82 4.97 -1.71
CA CYS A 91 -14.57 4.64 -0.50
C CYS A 91 -15.13 5.91 0.16
N ALA A 92 -14.28 6.87 0.50
CA ALA A 92 -14.66 8.07 1.27
C ALA A 92 -15.72 8.96 0.60
N GLU A 93 -15.60 9.19 -0.71
CA GLU A 93 -16.44 10.12 -1.47
C GLU A 93 -17.56 9.41 -2.26
N GLY A 94 -17.48 8.08 -2.37
CA GLY A 94 -18.39 7.27 -3.16
C GLY A 94 -19.78 7.11 -2.55
N ALA A 95 -20.72 6.62 -3.36
CA ALA A 95 -22.04 6.23 -2.90
C ALA A 95 -22.00 4.77 -2.41
N VAL A 96 -22.55 4.52 -1.22
CA VAL A 96 -22.73 3.15 -0.70
C VAL A 96 -23.80 2.40 -1.52
N LEU A 97 -23.39 1.30 -2.13
CA LEU A 97 -24.22 0.42 -2.96
C LEU A 97 -24.91 -0.67 -2.14
N THR A 98 -24.27 -1.16 -1.09
CA THR A 98 -24.84 -2.13 -0.14
C THR A 98 -24.03 -2.07 1.14
N ASP A 99 -24.67 -2.36 2.28
CA ASP A 99 -24.00 -2.60 3.57
C ASP A 99 -24.83 -3.60 4.38
N ARG A 100 -24.24 -4.78 4.62
CA ARG A 100 -24.81 -5.88 5.40
C ARG A 100 -24.15 -6.04 6.76
N THR A 101 -23.24 -5.15 7.11
CA THR A 101 -22.41 -5.20 8.31
C THR A 101 -22.94 -4.32 9.44
N GLY A 102 -24.02 -3.59 9.21
CA GLY A 102 -24.65 -2.73 10.20
C GLY A 102 -23.96 -1.37 10.38
N GLY A 103 -23.25 -0.88 9.35
CA GLY A 103 -22.70 0.48 9.34
C GLY A 103 -21.21 0.59 9.05
N ARG A 104 -20.47 -0.52 8.90
CA ARG A 104 -19.01 -0.44 8.68
C ARG A 104 -18.65 0.31 7.41
N ALA A 105 -19.51 0.29 6.38
CA ALA A 105 -19.27 1.07 5.17
C ALA A 105 -19.22 2.56 5.50
N SER A 106 -20.16 3.05 6.31
CA SER A 106 -20.23 4.46 6.72
C SER A 106 -19.09 4.84 7.67
N ASP A 107 -18.72 3.95 8.60
CA ASP A 107 -17.58 4.17 9.49
C ASP A 107 -16.27 4.32 8.69
N LEU A 108 -16.06 3.42 7.72
CA LEU A 108 -14.91 3.47 6.82
C LEU A 108 -14.90 4.77 6.00
N GLN A 109 -16.06 5.22 5.51
CA GLN A 109 -16.17 6.50 4.82
C GLN A 109 -15.73 7.69 5.69
N GLY A 110 -16.18 7.74 6.94
CA GLY A 110 -15.81 8.80 7.87
C GLY A 110 -14.30 8.84 8.12
N VAL A 111 -13.71 7.70 8.48
CA VAL A 111 -12.27 7.57 8.76
C VAL A 111 -11.42 7.95 7.54
N LEU A 112 -11.78 7.45 6.36
CA LEU A 112 -11.03 7.75 5.15
C LEU A 112 -11.22 9.19 4.68
N GLY A 113 -12.42 9.75 4.85
CA GLY A 113 -12.73 11.14 4.52
C GLY A 113 -11.90 12.12 5.33
N GLU A 114 -11.77 11.91 6.64
CA GLU A 114 -10.91 12.71 7.51
C GLU A 114 -9.44 12.61 7.08
N ARG A 115 -8.94 11.39 6.84
CA ARG A 115 -7.54 11.17 6.47
C ARG A 115 -7.18 11.72 5.10
N VAL A 116 -8.06 11.57 4.11
CA VAL A 116 -7.89 12.18 2.78
C VAL A 116 -7.91 13.70 2.89
N SER A 117 -8.80 14.28 3.71
CA SER A 117 -8.86 15.73 3.92
C SER A 117 -7.61 16.29 4.60
N ALA A 118 -6.97 15.52 5.48
CA ALA A 118 -5.75 15.91 6.18
C ALA A 118 -4.51 16.04 5.26
N GLY A 119 -4.50 15.39 4.09
CA GLY A 119 -3.37 15.41 3.16
C GLY A 119 -2.25 14.40 3.51
N PRO A 120 -1.21 14.28 2.66
CA PRO A 120 -0.09 13.32 2.84
C PRO A 120 0.87 13.62 4.00
N GLY A 121 0.60 14.63 4.82
CA GLY A 121 1.54 15.15 5.81
C GLY A 121 2.76 15.86 5.20
N GLY A 122 3.70 16.25 6.07
CA GLY A 122 4.94 16.93 5.66
C GLY A 122 5.86 16.06 4.81
N GLN A 123 6.69 16.68 3.98
CA GLN A 123 7.76 15.96 3.27
C GLN A 123 8.97 15.77 4.18
N THR A 124 9.70 14.67 4.00
CA THR A 124 11.05 14.59 4.57
C THR A 124 11.99 15.53 3.81
N PRO A 125 13.05 16.06 4.44
CA PRO A 125 14.04 16.90 3.75
C PRO A 125 14.59 16.26 2.48
N GLY A 126 14.88 14.96 2.50
CA GLY A 126 15.36 14.22 1.34
C GLY A 126 14.35 14.13 0.18
N GLN A 127 13.04 14.08 0.47
CA GLN A 127 12.00 14.13 -0.57
C GLN A 127 11.94 15.51 -1.23
N ALA A 128 12.00 16.57 -0.43
CA ALA A 128 12.01 17.94 -0.93
C ALA A 128 13.26 18.22 -1.78
N ASP A 129 14.44 17.83 -1.29
CA ASP A 129 15.70 18.00 -2.02
C ASP A 129 15.71 17.20 -3.32
N ARG A 130 15.20 15.97 -3.32
CA ARG A 130 15.08 15.18 -4.56
C ARG A 130 14.18 15.86 -5.58
N ALA A 131 13.02 16.39 -5.18
CA ALA A 131 12.12 17.08 -6.10
C ALA A 131 12.76 18.34 -6.70
N ARG A 132 13.47 19.13 -5.87
CA ARG A 132 14.23 20.31 -6.33
C ARG A 132 15.35 19.95 -7.29
N TYR A 133 16.11 18.90 -6.98
CA TYR A 133 17.18 18.42 -7.83
C TYR A 133 16.65 17.97 -9.19
N VAL A 134 15.63 17.11 -9.22
CA VAL A 134 15.02 16.62 -10.47
C VAL A 134 14.50 17.78 -11.32
N LEU A 135 13.80 18.74 -10.72
CA LEU A 135 13.31 19.89 -11.49
C LEU A 135 14.45 20.80 -11.97
N SER A 136 15.53 20.95 -11.20
CA SER A 136 16.70 21.72 -11.62
C SER A 136 17.39 21.08 -12.83
N ASP A 137 17.61 19.76 -12.77
CA ASP A 137 18.20 18.94 -13.84
C ASP A 137 17.38 19.03 -15.14
N LEU A 138 16.06 18.81 -15.04
CA LEU A 138 15.16 18.94 -16.19
C LEU A 138 15.15 20.33 -16.83
N LEU A 139 15.34 21.39 -16.03
CA LEU A 139 15.41 22.76 -16.56
C LEU A 139 16.73 23.02 -17.29
N ASP A 140 17.83 22.38 -16.87
CA ASP A 140 19.12 22.48 -17.56
C ASP A 140 19.07 21.66 -18.87
N ASP A 141 18.47 20.48 -18.86
CA ASP A 141 18.20 19.68 -20.05
C ASP A 141 17.31 20.44 -21.05
N LEU A 142 16.23 21.07 -20.58
CA LEU A 142 15.34 21.87 -21.43
C LEU A 142 16.06 23.05 -22.09
N ALA A 143 16.99 23.69 -21.37
CA ALA A 143 17.79 24.78 -21.89
C ALA A 143 18.86 24.34 -22.90
N GLY A 144 19.38 23.11 -22.74
CA GLY A 144 20.39 22.53 -23.63
C GLY A 144 19.83 21.82 -24.87
N ALA A 145 18.55 21.43 -24.85
CA ALA A 145 17.92 20.70 -25.94
C ALA A 145 17.66 21.59 -27.17
N SER A 146 17.90 21.02 -28.35
CA SER A 146 17.59 21.66 -29.64
C SER A 146 16.80 20.75 -30.58
N ASP A 147 16.77 19.44 -30.30
CA ASP A 147 15.92 18.50 -31.03
C ASP A 147 14.44 18.70 -30.63
N PRO A 148 13.52 18.87 -31.60
CA PRO A 148 12.11 19.07 -31.30
C PRO A 148 11.44 17.89 -30.56
N GLY A 149 11.92 16.67 -30.76
CA GLY A 149 11.44 15.49 -30.04
C GLY A 149 11.89 15.52 -28.58
N GLU A 150 13.17 15.77 -28.33
CA GLU A 150 13.72 15.94 -26.97
C GLU A 150 12.99 17.08 -26.23
N LEU A 151 12.78 18.22 -26.87
CA LEU A 151 12.04 19.36 -26.29
C LEU A 151 10.62 18.98 -25.88
N ALA A 152 9.91 18.18 -26.68
CA ALA A 152 8.57 17.72 -26.35
C ALA A 152 8.56 16.78 -25.14
N PHE A 153 9.51 15.83 -25.07
CA PHE A 153 9.60 14.88 -23.96
C PHE A 153 10.04 15.56 -22.66
N ILE A 154 11.11 16.37 -22.70
CA ILE A 154 11.62 17.11 -21.54
C ILE A 154 10.57 18.12 -21.07
N GLY A 155 9.95 18.86 -21.99
CA GLY A 155 8.90 19.84 -21.66
C GLY A 155 7.73 19.19 -20.90
N TRP A 156 7.27 18.02 -21.35
CA TRP A 156 6.24 17.27 -20.62
C TRP A 156 6.68 16.83 -19.22
N GLU A 157 7.92 16.35 -19.08
CA GLU A 157 8.48 16.00 -17.76
C GLU A 157 8.59 17.22 -16.84
N VAL A 158 9.01 18.40 -17.36
CA VAL A 158 9.05 19.65 -16.59
C VAL A 158 7.66 20.06 -16.11
N VAL A 159 6.63 19.94 -16.95
CA VAL A 159 5.23 20.20 -16.56
C VAL A 159 4.82 19.28 -15.40
N GLN A 160 5.07 17.98 -15.51
CA GLN A 160 4.72 17.03 -14.45
C GLN A 160 5.51 17.28 -13.16
N ALA A 161 6.83 17.50 -13.26
CA ALA A 161 7.71 17.74 -12.12
C ALA A 161 7.34 19.03 -11.39
N THR A 162 7.02 20.10 -12.13
CA THR A 162 6.59 21.39 -11.58
C THR A 162 5.27 21.26 -10.81
N ALA A 163 4.27 20.59 -11.40
CA ALA A 163 3.00 20.33 -10.73
C ALA A 163 3.18 19.50 -9.44
N ARG A 164 4.01 18.45 -9.49
CA ARG A 164 4.30 17.60 -8.33
C ARG A 164 5.04 18.36 -7.25
N ALA A 165 6.03 19.19 -7.61
CA ALA A 165 6.79 20.00 -6.67
C ALA A 165 5.88 21.00 -5.93
N ALA A 166 5.00 21.70 -6.66
CA ALA A 166 4.04 22.63 -6.07
C ALA A 166 3.08 21.95 -5.09
N LEU A 167 2.49 20.81 -5.48
CA LEU A 167 1.62 20.01 -4.60
C LEU A 167 2.36 19.51 -3.36
N SER A 168 3.60 19.08 -3.55
CA SER A 168 4.49 18.64 -2.48
C SER A 168 4.77 19.76 -1.46
N VAL A 169 5.10 20.96 -1.90
CA VAL A 169 5.29 22.15 -1.04
C VAL A 169 4.00 22.50 -0.29
N GLY A 170 2.86 22.40 -0.97
CA GLY A 170 1.54 22.66 -0.40
C GLY A 170 0.99 21.57 0.53
N GLY A 171 1.73 20.48 0.75
CA GLY A 171 1.25 19.35 1.55
C GLY A 171 -0.01 18.70 0.95
N ARG A 172 -0.09 18.60 -0.37
CA ARG A 172 -1.23 18.05 -1.11
C ARG A 172 -0.93 16.67 -1.69
N TRP A 173 -1.97 15.86 -1.84
CA TRP A 173 -1.87 14.57 -2.51
C TRP A 173 -1.37 14.74 -3.93
N HIS A 174 -0.72 13.70 -4.43
CA HIS A 174 -0.37 13.63 -5.84
C HIS A 174 -1.49 12.97 -6.64
N GLY A 175 -1.43 13.16 -7.95
CA GLY A 175 -2.24 12.43 -8.90
C GLY A 175 -1.41 11.93 -10.08
N SER A 176 -2.08 11.24 -11.00
CA SER A 176 -1.54 10.83 -12.29
C SER A 176 -2.48 11.26 -13.41
N GLY A 177 -1.92 11.57 -14.59
CA GLY A 177 -2.68 12.05 -15.74
C GLY A 177 -3.66 13.19 -15.38
N LYS A 178 -4.96 12.95 -15.59
CA LYS A 178 -6.03 13.91 -15.29
C LYS A 178 -6.03 14.39 -13.84
N TRP A 179 -5.66 13.52 -12.90
CA TRP A 179 -5.70 13.83 -11.47
C TRP A 179 -4.58 14.76 -11.05
N LEU A 180 -3.39 14.68 -11.65
CA LEU A 180 -2.30 15.60 -11.34
C LEU A 180 -2.73 17.06 -11.56
N LEU A 181 -3.36 17.35 -12.69
CA LEU A 181 -3.88 18.68 -12.99
C LEU A 181 -5.07 19.08 -12.11
N ARG A 182 -5.91 18.13 -11.70
CA ARG A 182 -7.06 18.40 -10.81
C ARG A 182 -6.58 18.79 -9.42
N GLU A 183 -5.64 18.06 -8.86
CA GLU A 183 -5.01 18.41 -7.58
C GLU A 183 -4.36 19.79 -7.67
N LEU A 184 -3.60 20.06 -8.75
CA LEU A 184 -2.95 21.34 -8.94
C LEU A 184 -3.97 22.48 -9.00
N ARG A 185 -5.05 22.34 -9.78
CA ARG A 185 -6.11 23.36 -9.86
C ARG A 185 -6.85 23.58 -8.55
N ALA A 186 -7.08 22.52 -7.78
CA ALA A 186 -7.70 22.63 -6.46
C ALA A 186 -6.78 23.35 -5.46
N HIS A 187 -5.46 23.18 -5.60
CA HIS A 187 -4.47 23.77 -4.72
C HIS A 187 -4.07 25.21 -5.10
N ASP A 188 -3.70 25.41 -6.36
CA ASP A 188 -3.16 26.64 -6.93
C ASP A 188 -3.65 26.78 -8.39
N PRO A 189 -4.89 27.29 -8.60
CA PRO A 189 -5.47 27.43 -9.94
C PRO A 189 -4.69 28.39 -10.83
N VAL A 190 -4.05 29.41 -10.24
CA VAL A 190 -3.25 30.40 -10.97
C VAL A 190 -2.01 29.73 -11.55
N LEU A 191 -1.29 28.94 -10.76
CA LEU A 191 -0.16 28.15 -11.25
C LEU A 191 -0.60 27.13 -12.30
N ALA A 192 -1.73 26.46 -12.12
CA ALA A 192 -2.23 25.51 -13.10
C ALA A 192 -2.44 26.17 -14.47
N ASP A 193 -3.07 27.34 -14.51
CA ASP A 193 -3.32 28.07 -15.76
C ASP A 193 -2.03 28.61 -16.38
N ALA A 194 -1.10 29.09 -15.55
CA ALA A 194 0.22 29.53 -16.01
C ALA A 194 1.01 28.38 -16.65
N LEU A 195 1.03 27.20 -16.00
CA LEU A 195 1.74 26.01 -16.47
C LEU A 195 1.16 25.48 -17.78
N LEU A 196 -0.18 25.44 -17.91
CA LEU A 196 -0.85 25.04 -19.14
C LEU A 196 -0.60 26.02 -20.29
N SER A 197 -0.60 27.32 -20.01
CA SER A 197 -0.33 28.35 -21.03
C SER A 197 1.13 28.38 -21.49
N ALA A 198 2.02 27.74 -20.72
CA ALA A 198 3.46 27.68 -20.97
C ALA A 198 3.91 26.35 -21.58
N CYS A 199 3.06 25.31 -21.64
CA CYS A 199 3.49 23.94 -21.93
C CYS A 199 4.20 23.75 -23.28
N ASP A 200 3.85 24.56 -24.29
CA ASP A 200 4.45 24.52 -25.63
C ASP A 200 5.54 25.60 -25.86
N ASP A 201 5.88 26.37 -24.82
CA ASP A 201 6.88 27.45 -24.88
C ASP A 201 7.97 27.18 -23.82
N PRO A 202 9.13 26.61 -24.21
CA PRO A 202 10.20 26.26 -23.27
C PRO A 202 10.67 27.42 -22.39
N VAL A 203 10.66 28.65 -22.92
CA VAL A 203 11.09 29.84 -22.17
C VAL A 203 10.08 30.18 -21.07
N ARG A 204 8.79 30.17 -21.40
CA ARG A 204 7.74 30.39 -20.39
C ARG A 204 7.66 29.25 -19.40
N LEU A 205 7.80 28.01 -19.86
CA LEU A 205 7.76 26.84 -19.00
C LEU A 205 8.90 26.88 -17.97
N THR A 206 10.08 27.28 -18.42
CA THR A 206 11.25 27.50 -17.55
C THR A 206 10.96 28.56 -16.48
N ALA A 207 10.32 29.68 -16.84
CA ALA A 207 9.97 30.72 -15.88
C ALA A 207 8.99 30.22 -14.80
N VAL A 208 7.89 29.56 -15.21
CA VAL A 208 6.89 29.01 -14.28
C VAL A 208 7.50 27.96 -13.34
N ALA A 209 8.32 27.07 -13.88
CA ALA A 209 9.01 26.05 -13.11
C ALA A 209 10.00 26.67 -12.12
N THR A 210 10.73 27.71 -12.53
CA THR A 210 11.66 28.45 -11.66
C THR A 210 10.92 29.08 -10.47
N ASP A 211 9.76 29.70 -10.68
CA ASP A 211 8.97 30.29 -9.58
C ASP A 211 8.50 29.24 -8.55
N VAL A 212 8.13 28.03 -9.00
CA VAL A 212 7.82 26.91 -8.10
C VAL A 212 9.06 26.46 -7.34
N LEU A 213 10.20 26.38 -8.04
CA LEU A 213 11.47 25.95 -7.46
C LEU A 213 11.96 26.94 -6.40
N GLU A 214 11.83 28.25 -6.62
CA GLU A 214 12.11 29.30 -5.63
C GLU A 214 11.25 29.15 -4.37
N ARG A 215 9.94 28.90 -4.53
CA ARG A 215 9.03 28.57 -3.41
C ARG A 215 9.45 27.30 -2.66
N ALA A 216 10.11 26.36 -3.33
CA ALA A 216 10.64 25.14 -2.76
C ALA A 216 12.04 25.28 -2.13
N GLY A 217 12.66 26.46 -2.20
CA GLY A 217 14.02 26.72 -1.67
C GLY A 217 15.09 26.96 -2.74
N GLY A 218 14.69 27.13 -4.00
CA GLY A 218 15.56 27.46 -5.13
C GLY A 218 16.16 26.23 -5.81
N ARG A 219 16.95 26.47 -6.86
CA ARG A 219 17.69 25.41 -7.58
C ARG A 219 18.56 24.58 -6.63
N LEU A 220 18.71 23.31 -6.96
CA LEU A 220 19.58 22.39 -6.22
C LEU A 220 20.36 21.54 -7.21
N TRP A 221 21.67 21.77 -7.27
CA TRP A 221 22.61 20.97 -8.04
C TRP A 221 23.87 20.76 -7.22
N GLU A 222 24.59 21.84 -6.96
CA GLU A 222 25.74 21.84 -6.06
C GLU A 222 25.31 21.46 -4.65
N GLY A 223 26.02 20.49 -4.06
CA GLY A 223 25.69 19.96 -2.74
C GLY A 223 24.54 18.96 -2.72
N TYR A 224 23.83 18.72 -3.84
CA TYR A 224 22.90 17.59 -3.89
C TYR A 224 23.67 16.30 -3.71
N ARG A 225 23.26 15.52 -2.71
CA ARG A 225 23.82 14.19 -2.47
C ARG A 225 22.69 13.25 -2.13
N SER A 226 22.30 12.42 -3.10
CA SER A 226 21.55 11.21 -2.81
C SER A 226 22.50 10.21 -2.18
N GLN A 227 22.45 10.03 -0.86
CA GLN A 227 23.14 8.91 -0.23
C GLN A 227 22.47 7.61 -0.67
N GLY A 228 23.15 6.85 -1.52
CA GLY A 228 22.89 5.44 -1.73
C GLY A 228 24.21 4.71 -1.53
N ASP A 229 24.30 3.89 -0.50
CA ASP A 229 25.39 2.94 -0.38
C ASP A 229 24.81 1.54 -0.20
N PRO A 230 24.41 0.89 -1.30
CA PRO A 230 23.98 -0.49 -1.23
C PRO A 230 25.16 -1.46 -1.04
N PHE A 231 26.42 -1.00 -1.06
CA PHE A 231 27.59 -1.87 -1.18
C PHE A 231 28.52 -1.90 0.04
N HIS A 232 28.66 -0.81 0.80
CA HIS A 232 29.53 -0.74 1.99
C HIS A 232 28.77 -0.66 3.31
N GLN A 233 27.56 -1.22 3.35
CA GLN A 233 26.88 -1.44 4.64
C GLN A 233 27.70 -2.43 5.48
N GLY A 234 27.86 -2.12 6.78
CA GLY A 234 28.61 -2.98 7.70
C GLY A 234 27.85 -4.26 8.03
N LEU A 235 28.57 -5.37 8.15
CA LEU A 235 28.02 -6.61 8.69
C LEU A 235 27.66 -6.40 10.17
N ARG A 236 26.47 -6.88 10.57
CA ARG A 236 26.06 -6.92 11.97
C ARG A 236 26.04 -8.35 12.46
N HIS A 237 26.76 -8.60 13.55
CA HIS A 237 26.64 -9.81 14.34
C HIS A 237 25.61 -9.55 15.45
N VAL A 238 24.59 -10.40 15.54
CA VAL A 238 23.63 -10.42 16.64
C VAL A 238 23.91 -11.69 17.43
N ALA A 239 24.40 -11.56 18.67
CA ALA A 239 24.71 -12.73 19.48
C ALA A 239 23.41 -13.40 19.96
N ALA A 240 23.44 -14.72 20.20
CA ALA A 240 22.27 -15.48 20.63
C ALA A 240 21.64 -14.96 21.95
N GLY A 241 22.43 -14.29 22.82
CA GLY A 241 21.95 -13.68 24.06
C GLY A 241 21.34 -12.27 23.89
N GLU A 242 21.38 -11.70 22.68
CA GLU A 242 20.95 -10.32 22.38
C GLU A 242 19.63 -10.26 21.62
N LEU A 243 18.91 -11.39 21.50
CA LEU A 243 17.64 -11.43 20.80
C LEU A 243 16.59 -10.58 21.53
N SER A 244 15.86 -9.76 20.78
CA SER A 244 14.84 -8.88 21.38
C SER A 244 13.53 -9.61 21.60
N GLY A 245 13.01 -9.54 22.82
CA GLY A 245 11.66 -10.01 23.18
C GLY A 245 10.54 -9.00 22.90
N GLU A 246 10.87 -7.80 22.38
CA GLU A 246 9.90 -6.75 22.01
C GLU A 246 9.15 -7.13 20.72
N THR A 247 8.44 -8.25 20.78
CA THR A 247 7.61 -8.78 19.71
C THR A 247 6.25 -9.19 20.29
N ALA A 248 5.25 -9.37 19.42
CA ALA A 248 3.96 -9.89 19.86
C ALA A 248 4.13 -11.29 20.46
N GLN A 249 3.79 -11.44 21.74
CA GLN A 249 3.88 -12.71 22.45
C GLN A 249 2.51 -13.39 22.50
N SER A 250 2.52 -14.71 22.55
CA SER A 250 1.32 -15.52 22.82
C SER A 250 1.60 -16.41 24.00
N SER A 251 0.56 -16.79 24.75
CA SER A 251 0.73 -17.73 25.86
C SER A 251 1.39 -19.03 25.37
N GLY A 252 2.43 -19.50 26.06
CA GLY A 252 3.20 -20.69 25.68
C GLY A 252 4.18 -20.50 24.51
N MET A 253 4.25 -19.32 23.88
CA MET A 253 5.16 -19.04 22.77
C MET A 253 6.01 -17.81 23.05
N ARG A 254 7.34 -18.00 23.08
CA ARG A 254 8.30 -16.91 23.24
C ARG A 254 8.95 -16.60 21.90
N ARG A 255 8.65 -15.42 21.37
CA ARG A 255 9.13 -14.90 20.09
C ARG A 255 10.25 -13.91 20.31
N LEU A 256 11.35 -14.09 19.59
CA LEU A 256 12.59 -13.35 19.76
C LEU A 256 13.09 -12.88 18.41
N ALA A 257 13.27 -11.57 18.22
CA ALA A 257 13.80 -11.01 16.98
C ALA A 257 15.35 -11.00 17.00
N ALA A 258 15.95 -11.47 15.91
CA ALA A 258 17.40 -11.37 15.66
C ALA A 258 17.68 -10.27 14.63
N VAL A 259 17.11 -10.40 13.42
CA VAL A 259 17.26 -9.46 12.30
C VAL A 259 15.94 -8.76 12.09
N SER A 260 15.93 -7.44 12.21
CA SER A 260 14.76 -6.57 12.02
C SER A 260 15.21 -5.12 11.83
N GLY A 261 14.28 -4.22 11.55
CA GLY A 261 14.49 -2.77 11.59
C GLY A 261 15.11 -2.31 12.91
N PRO A 262 14.45 -2.55 14.06
CA PRO A 262 14.99 -2.15 15.37
C PRO A 262 16.33 -2.80 15.75
N THR A 263 16.56 -4.08 15.43
CA THR A 263 17.79 -4.78 15.87
C THR A 263 18.98 -4.54 14.95
N THR A 264 18.75 -4.47 13.64
CA THR A 264 19.83 -4.47 12.63
C THR A 264 19.74 -3.35 11.60
N GLY A 265 18.62 -2.61 11.57
CA GLY A 265 18.31 -1.66 10.50
C GLY A 265 17.80 -2.33 9.22
N SER A 266 17.39 -3.60 9.30
CA SER A 266 16.82 -4.31 8.14
C SER A 266 15.54 -3.63 7.66
N SER A 267 15.32 -3.61 6.35
CA SER A 267 14.11 -3.05 5.73
C SER A 267 13.35 -4.04 4.88
N ARG A 268 13.94 -5.20 4.58
CA ARG A 268 13.36 -6.22 3.68
C ARG A 268 13.18 -7.59 4.31
N LEU A 269 13.90 -7.86 5.39
CA LEU A 269 13.91 -9.15 6.07
C LEU A 269 13.67 -8.96 7.55
N TRP A 270 12.75 -9.71 8.12
CA TRP A 270 12.72 -9.99 9.55
C TRP A 270 13.14 -11.44 9.76
N MET A 271 13.89 -11.73 10.81
CA MET A 271 14.28 -13.09 11.18
C MET A 271 14.41 -13.20 12.70
N GLY A 272 13.89 -14.29 13.25
CA GLY A 272 13.86 -14.51 14.69
C GLY A 272 13.66 -15.98 15.06
N GLN A 273 13.54 -16.24 16.35
CA GLN A 273 13.24 -17.55 16.90
C GLN A 273 11.88 -17.55 17.58
N THR A 274 11.15 -18.64 17.44
CA THR A 274 9.98 -18.93 18.27
C THR A 274 10.23 -20.21 19.05
N HIS A 275 10.11 -20.08 20.36
CA HIS A 275 10.15 -21.17 21.33
C HIS A 275 8.72 -21.53 21.69
N VAL A 276 8.29 -22.73 21.32
CA VAL A 276 6.92 -23.23 21.55
C VAL A 276 6.97 -24.25 22.68
N ALA A 277 6.41 -23.89 23.83
CA ALA A 277 6.40 -24.74 25.01
C ALA A 277 5.69 -26.09 24.76
N PRO A 278 5.92 -27.12 25.59
CA PRO A 278 5.20 -28.39 25.48
C PRO A 278 3.68 -28.20 25.53
N SER A 279 2.92 -29.08 24.88
CA SER A 279 1.45 -29.06 24.84
C SER A 279 0.83 -27.69 24.51
N THR A 280 1.47 -26.93 23.62
CA THR A 280 1.07 -25.56 23.30
C THR A 280 0.40 -25.48 21.93
N ARG A 281 -0.66 -24.68 21.84
CA ARG A 281 -1.38 -24.34 20.60
C ARG A 281 -1.57 -22.83 20.55
N SER A 282 -1.19 -22.19 19.44
CA SER A 282 -1.53 -20.77 19.23
C SER A 282 -3.01 -20.58 18.90
N SER A 283 -3.47 -19.34 19.00
CA SER A 283 -4.71 -18.93 18.36
C SER A 283 -4.62 -19.09 16.84
N ASP A 284 -5.76 -19.25 16.19
CA ASP A 284 -5.85 -19.16 14.73
C ASP A 284 -5.48 -17.74 14.31
N HIS A 285 -4.61 -17.60 13.32
CA HIS A 285 -4.10 -16.28 12.92
C HIS A 285 -3.57 -16.28 11.48
N HIS A 286 -3.31 -15.10 10.94
CA HIS A 286 -2.52 -14.92 9.72
C HIS A 286 -1.48 -13.82 9.89
N HIS A 287 -0.49 -13.80 9.00
CA HIS A 287 0.62 -12.83 9.05
C HIS A 287 0.42 -11.62 8.15
N GLY A 288 -0.84 -11.24 7.86
CA GLY A 288 -1.13 -10.16 6.91
C GLY A 288 -0.46 -10.40 5.55
N ALA A 289 0.19 -9.37 5.00
CA ALA A 289 0.90 -9.44 3.73
C ALA A 289 2.25 -10.19 3.80
N SER A 290 2.67 -10.66 4.97
CA SER A 290 3.98 -11.29 5.16
C SER A 290 4.02 -12.69 4.56
N GLU A 291 5.00 -12.92 3.70
CA GLU A 291 5.50 -14.27 3.45
C GLU A 291 6.26 -14.72 4.69
N THR A 292 6.08 -15.97 5.11
CA THR A 292 6.77 -16.53 6.28
C THR A 292 7.46 -17.84 5.93
N ALA A 293 8.76 -17.89 6.11
CA ALA A 293 9.54 -19.12 6.02
C ALA A 293 9.97 -19.56 7.42
N ILE A 294 9.77 -20.83 7.73
CA ILE A 294 10.05 -21.42 9.04
C ILE A 294 11.03 -22.56 8.84
N TYR A 295 12.10 -22.57 9.63
CA TYR A 295 13.06 -23.67 9.71
C TYR A 295 13.00 -24.28 11.11
N VAL A 296 12.81 -25.60 11.20
CA VAL A 296 12.72 -26.29 12.48
C VAL A 296 14.12 -26.62 13.01
N VAL A 297 14.47 -26.05 14.17
CA VAL A 297 15.76 -26.29 14.84
C VAL A 297 15.68 -27.53 15.73
N SER A 298 14.59 -27.66 16.51
CA SER A 298 14.36 -28.79 17.41
C SER A 298 12.86 -29.02 17.67
N GLY A 299 12.52 -30.22 18.17
CA GLY A 299 11.13 -30.62 18.44
C GLY A 299 10.41 -31.14 17.20
N ARG A 300 9.08 -31.33 17.31
CA ARG A 300 8.19 -31.76 16.23
C ARG A 300 6.93 -30.90 16.20
N PRO A 301 7.05 -29.62 15.79
CA PRO A 301 5.88 -28.75 15.68
C PRO A 301 4.99 -29.17 14.53
N SER A 302 3.72 -28.79 14.64
CA SER A 302 2.72 -28.97 13.60
C SER A 302 2.13 -27.63 13.19
N PHE A 303 1.83 -27.49 11.90
CA PHE A 303 1.15 -26.33 11.32
C PHE A 303 -0.19 -26.77 10.76
N VAL A 304 -1.27 -26.20 11.29
CA VAL A 304 -2.65 -26.57 10.90
C VAL A 304 -3.30 -25.42 10.16
N PHE A 305 -3.90 -25.69 9.01
CA PHE A 305 -4.64 -24.74 8.18
C PHE A 305 -5.83 -25.47 7.52
N LEU A 306 -6.70 -24.74 6.82
CA LEU A 306 -7.79 -25.37 6.08
C LEU A 306 -7.41 -25.55 4.61
N GLU A 307 -7.73 -26.73 4.07
CA GLU A 307 -7.80 -27.02 2.65
C GLU A 307 -9.19 -27.61 2.38
N ASP A 308 -9.96 -27.02 1.47
CA ASP A 308 -11.35 -27.42 1.20
C ASP A 308 -12.25 -27.52 2.45
N ASP A 309 -12.13 -26.54 3.36
CA ASP A 309 -12.82 -26.48 4.67
C ASP A 309 -12.46 -27.59 5.69
N GLU A 310 -11.49 -28.44 5.36
CA GLU A 310 -11.00 -29.50 6.24
C GLU A 310 -9.62 -29.14 6.83
N GLU A 311 -9.39 -29.51 8.09
CA GLU A 311 -8.10 -29.26 8.73
C GLU A 311 -7.01 -30.16 8.16
N VAL A 312 -6.02 -29.53 7.53
CA VAL A 312 -4.79 -30.18 7.07
C VAL A 312 -3.66 -29.86 8.03
N ARG A 313 -2.84 -30.88 8.30
CA ARG A 313 -1.76 -30.83 9.29
C ARG A 313 -0.41 -31.12 8.63
N ILE A 314 0.51 -30.19 8.74
CA ILE A 314 1.91 -30.37 8.34
C ILE A 314 2.73 -30.64 9.61
N GLU A 315 3.15 -31.89 9.78
CA GLU A 315 4.09 -32.30 10.83
C GLU A 315 5.53 -32.08 10.35
N ALA A 316 6.29 -31.25 11.06
CA ALA A 316 7.67 -30.92 10.69
C ALA A 316 8.66 -31.38 11.77
N GLY A 317 9.86 -31.78 11.36
CA GLY A 317 10.96 -32.16 12.25
C GLY A 317 12.22 -31.33 12.01
N PRO A 318 13.28 -31.52 12.83
CA PRO A 318 14.51 -30.75 12.70
C PRO A 318 15.13 -30.88 11.31
N GLY A 319 15.44 -29.74 10.68
CA GLY A 319 15.94 -29.67 9.30
C GLY A 319 14.88 -29.37 8.24
N ASP A 320 13.60 -29.46 8.58
CA ASP A 320 12.50 -29.18 7.66
C ASP A 320 12.21 -27.69 7.55
N TYR A 321 11.64 -27.31 6.40
CA TYR A 321 11.18 -25.96 6.10
C TYR A 321 9.68 -25.94 5.89
N VAL A 322 9.00 -24.91 6.42
CA VAL A 322 7.57 -24.66 6.19
C VAL A 322 7.42 -23.25 5.64
N PHE A 323 6.61 -23.10 4.61
CA PHE A 323 6.26 -21.81 4.03
C PHE A 323 4.80 -21.51 4.30
N VAL A 324 4.54 -20.33 4.86
CA VAL A 324 3.19 -19.80 5.05
C VAL A 324 3.03 -18.59 4.12
N PRO A 325 2.17 -18.68 3.09
CA PRO A 325 1.87 -17.57 2.20
C PRO A 325 1.16 -16.42 2.94
N PRO A 326 1.16 -15.20 2.35
CA PRO A 326 0.39 -14.08 2.88
C PRO A 326 -1.08 -14.44 3.09
N TYR A 327 -1.67 -13.90 4.16
CA TYR A 327 -3.09 -14.01 4.51
C TYR A 327 -3.63 -15.43 4.79
N VAL A 328 -2.82 -16.49 4.71
CA VAL A 328 -3.28 -17.85 5.03
C VAL A 328 -3.56 -17.99 6.53
N PRO A 329 -4.82 -18.23 6.94
CA PRO A 329 -5.14 -18.57 8.31
C PRO A 329 -4.49 -19.90 8.69
N HIS A 330 -3.77 -19.92 9.78
CA HIS A 330 -3.12 -21.12 10.30
C HIS A 330 -2.97 -21.02 11.82
N ARG A 331 -2.61 -22.15 12.41
CA ARG A 331 -2.15 -22.23 13.79
C ARG A 331 -0.91 -23.11 13.89
N GLU A 332 -0.13 -22.82 14.92
CA GLU A 332 1.13 -23.48 15.23
C GLU A 332 0.93 -24.27 16.52
N GLU A 333 1.34 -25.53 16.52
CA GLU A 333 1.17 -26.43 17.65
C GLU A 333 2.48 -27.14 17.99
N ASN A 334 2.70 -27.38 19.27
CA ASN A 334 3.66 -28.33 19.77
C ASN A 334 2.93 -29.41 20.58
N PRO A 335 2.60 -30.55 19.96
CA PRO A 335 1.85 -31.62 20.63
C PRO A 335 2.70 -32.42 21.63
N ASP A 336 4.03 -32.28 21.63
CA ASP A 336 4.90 -32.98 22.57
C ASP A 336 4.62 -32.50 24.01
N PRO A 337 4.34 -33.40 24.96
CA PRO A 337 4.01 -33.02 26.33
C PRO A 337 5.21 -32.68 27.20
N GLU A 338 6.44 -32.99 26.76
CA GLU A 338 7.65 -32.85 27.57
C GLU A 338 8.67 -31.89 26.97
N ARG A 339 8.73 -31.80 25.63
CA ARG A 339 9.82 -31.10 24.93
C ARG A 339 9.33 -29.83 24.24
N GLU A 340 10.11 -28.77 24.38
CA GLU A 340 9.94 -27.54 23.62
C GLU A 340 10.28 -27.79 22.14
N ALA A 341 9.54 -27.15 21.24
CA ALA A 341 9.92 -27.01 19.83
C ALA A 341 10.52 -25.61 19.60
N VAL A 342 11.63 -25.56 18.86
CA VAL A 342 12.30 -24.29 18.51
C VAL A 342 12.34 -24.17 17.00
N VAL A 343 11.83 -23.05 16.51
CA VAL A 343 11.83 -22.72 15.08
C VAL A 343 12.51 -21.38 14.83
N VAL A 344 13.17 -21.25 13.69
CA VAL A 344 13.67 -19.99 13.15
C VAL A 344 12.68 -19.52 12.10
N ILE A 345 12.22 -18.29 12.21
CA ILE A 345 11.22 -17.72 11.30
C ILE A 345 11.86 -16.55 10.57
N SER A 346 11.61 -16.47 9.26
CA SER A 346 11.92 -15.32 8.43
C SER A 346 10.65 -14.76 7.79
N ARG A 347 10.54 -13.43 7.69
CA ARG A 347 9.39 -12.73 7.11
C ARG A 347 9.82 -11.62 6.17
N SER A 348 8.97 -11.33 5.17
CA SER A 348 9.18 -10.24 4.21
C SER A 348 8.85 -8.85 4.75
N THR A 349 8.15 -8.76 5.89
CA THR A 349 7.82 -7.51 6.59
C THR A 349 8.75 -7.29 7.77
N GLN A 350 8.92 -6.03 8.20
CA GLN A 350 9.74 -5.69 9.37
C GLN A 350 9.06 -5.94 10.72
N GLU A 351 7.74 -6.09 10.69
CA GLU A 351 6.94 -6.42 11.86
C GLU A 351 6.57 -7.91 11.85
N ALA A 352 6.56 -8.51 13.04
CA ALA A 352 6.01 -9.84 13.26
C ALA A 352 4.47 -9.73 13.28
N ILE A 353 3.87 -9.42 12.13
CA ILE A 353 2.41 -9.29 11.99
C ILE A 353 1.74 -10.58 12.44
N VAL A 354 0.83 -10.47 13.41
CA VAL A 354 -0.01 -11.58 13.87
C VAL A 354 -1.41 -11.00 14.07
N ILE A 355 -2.33 -11.37 13.19
CA ILE A 355 -3.73 -10.98 13.27
C ILE A 355 -4.50 -12.20 13.75
N ASN A 356 -4.98 -12.15 15.00
CA ASN A 356 -5.76 -13.23 15.59
C ASN A 356 -7.13 -13.31 14.95
N LEU A 357 -7.56 -14.53 14.63
CA LEU A 357 -8.84 -14.86 14.04
C LEU A 357 -9.68 -15.68 15.02
N PRO A 358 -11.02 -15.63 14.90
CA PRO A 358 -11.91 -16.48 15.69
C PRO A 358 -11.87 -17.96 15.25
N ASP A 359 -11.53 -18.23 13.99
CA ASP A 359 -11.36 -19.57 13.40
C ASP A 359 -10.39 -19.53 12.20
N LEU A 360 -10.07 -20.69 11.63
CA LEU A 360 -9.20 -20.83 10.45
C LEU A 360 -9.87 -20.49 9.11
N ARG A 361 -11.13 -20.06 9.08
CA ARG A 361 -11.79 -19.74 7.80
C ARG A 361 -11.29 -18.38 7.32
N GLN A 362 -11.01 -18.30 6.02
CA GLN A 362 -10.78 -16.99 5.39
C GLN A 362 -12.08 -16.16 5.50
N ARG A 363 -11.95 -14.91 5.92
CA ARG A 363 -13.02 -13.91 6.02
C ARG A 363 -12.59 -12.63 5.29
#